data_AF-S8EG76-F1
#
_entry.id   AF-S8EG76-F1
#
_cell.length_a   1.000
_cell.length_b   1.000
_cell.length_c   1.000
_cell.angle_alpha   90.00
_cell.angle_beta   90.00
_cell.angle_gamma   90.00
#
_symmetry.space_group_name_H-M   'P 1'
#
loop_
_entity.id
_entity.type
_entity.pdbx_description
1 polymer ?
#
loop_
_entity_poly.entity_id
_entity_poly.type
_entity_poly.pdbx_seq_one_letter_code
_entity_poly.pdbx_strand_id
1 'polypeptide(L)'
;MHGVAFVPRPFPPPPLAGVPIEYIIAQLRNLAPHYWRKPETSDCTIVVPLDTKTQTAASSTPGDTAEDTCSPPNDVPSLLGFSRQQDEEPAPRPGPRMVMQLHMDYLCAHSTLIRGFMSGASPFELMESTAGSTLSLSSRTPTPSHPDSRRSSLSLSAPQFPCMLPSPPTHPSIYLPVPDPASFRLLVHYIYFGSTSFIEDALDDGTLSWEGLARNVEYLGMGAEIKVFLGRWYGRWRRGRGADSDSDSDSDVDMDDIRECESDTDQELELPPKDMSAATSPTVFDPDDEYRKVADDEIMKSSEPSRGRKRTPRRLVHSWSEPGLDSSVKEQLRTVRCRSK
;
A
#
# COMPACT_ATOMS: atom_id res chain seq x y z
N MET A 1 -18.12 22.76 -20.87
CA MET A 1 -16.70 22.98 -20.53
C MET A 1 -15.98 21.66 -20.75
N HIS A 2 -15.18 21.56 -21.80
CA HIS A 2 -14.46 20.33 -22.13
C HIS A 2 -13.25 20.27 -21.19
N GLY A 3 -13.37 19.49 -20.11
CA GLY A 3 -12.22 19.20 -19.26
C GLY A 3 -11.14 18.58 -20.13
N VAL A 4 -9.95 19.17 -20.14
CA VAL A 4 -8.82 18.62 -20.89
C VAL A 4 -8.57 17.22 -20.33
N ALA A 5 -8.73 16.21 -21.18
CA ALA A 5 -8.54 14.82 -20.78
C ALA A 5 -7.09 14.61 -20.34
N PHE A 6 -6.90 13.81 -19.28
CA PHE A 6 -5.60 13.32 -18.88
C PHE A 6 -4.92 12.65 -20.09
N VAL A 7 -3.63 12.94 -20.29
CA VAL A 7 -2.83 12.33 -21.36
C VAL A 7 -2.16 11.10 -20.79
N PRO A 8 -2.53 9.88 -21.23
CA PRO A 8 -1.91 8.66 -20.74
C PRO A 8 -0.39 8.67 -20.91
N ARG A 9 0.31 8.21 -19.88
CA ARG A 9 1.77 8.09 -19.88
C ARG A 9 2.15 6.62 -19.68
N PRO A 10 2.64 5.95 -20.73
CA PRO A 10 3.10 4.58 -20.58
C PRO A 10 4.30 4.54 -19.63
N PHE A 11 4.42 3.43 -18.90
CA PHE A 11 5.55 3.18 -18.04
C PHE A 11 6.16 1.80 -18.36
N PRO A 12 7.49 1.70 -18.57
CA PRO A 12 8.47 2.79 -18.48
C PRO A 12 8.29 3.83 -19.60
N PRO A 13 8.71 5.09 -19.39
CA PRO A 13 8.73 6.09 -20.45
C PRO A 13 9.51 5.59 -21.67
N PRO A 14 9.17 6.01 -22.91
CA PRO A 14 9.82 5.52 -24.13
C PRO A 14 11.36 5.57 -24.13
N PRO A 15 12.03 6.59 -23.55
CA PRO A 15 13.50 6.61 -23.46
C PRO A 15 14.10 5.50 -22.58
N LEU A 16 13.30 4.89 -21.70
CA LEU A 16 13.68 3.77 -20.84
C LEU A 16 13.11 2.44 -21.32
N ALA A 17 12.56 2.38 -22.53
CA ALA A 17 12.09 1.12 -23.11
C ALA A 17 13.25 0.12 -23.24
N GLY A 18 13.03 -1.11 -22.77
CA GLY A 18 14.05 -2.17 -22.76
C GLY A 18 14.99 -2.15 -21.55
N VAL A 19 14.91 -1.14 -20.68
CA VAL A 19 15.66 -1.13 -19.42
C VAL A 19 14.94 -2.02 -18.40
N PRO A 20 15.64 -2.94 -17.70
CA PRO A 20 15.05 -3.76 -16.65
C PRO A 20 14.34 -2.92 -15.59
N ILE A 21 13.13 -3.32 -15.19
CA ILE A 21 12.31 -2.57 -14.24
C ILE A 21 12.99 -2.44 -12.88
N GLU A 22 13.72 -3.45 -12.47
CA GLU A 22 14.48 -3.49 -11.22
C GLU A 22 15.57 -2.42 -11.21
N TYR A 23 16.21 -2.18 -12.35
CA TYR A 23 17.20 -1.12 -12.49
C TYR A 23 16.56 0.27 -12.36
N ILE A 24 15.40 0.49 -12.99
CA ILE A 24 14.64 1.74 -12.88
C ILE A 24 14.25 1.98 -11.41
N ILE A 25 13.72 0.97 -10.73
CA ILE A 25 13.38 1.02 -9.29
C ILE A 25 14.60 1.40 -8.45
N ALA A 26 15.76 0.78 -8.69
CA ALA A 26 16.99 1.09 -7.96
C ALA A 26 17.41 2.56 -8.16
N GLN A 27 17.34 3.07 -9.39
CA GLN A 27 17.65 4.48 -9.67
C GLN A 27 16.65 5.43 -9.01
N LEU A 28 15.36 5.11 -9.03
CA LEU A 28 14.33 5.90 -8.34
C LEU A 28 14.60 5.94 -6.82
N ARG A 29 14.90 4.79 -6.19
CA ARG A 29 15.24 4.74 -4.76
C ARG A 29 16.46 5.58 -4.40
N ASN A 30 17.48 5.63 -5.27
CA ASN A 30 18.65 6.50 -5.08
C ASN A 30 18.29 8.00 -5.09
N LEU A 31 17.29 8.38 -5.88
CA LEU A 31 16.82 9.76 -6.00
C LEU A 31 15.82 10.16 -4.91
N ALA A 32 15.20 9.20 -4.21
CA ALA A 32 14.15 9.45 -3.23
C ALA A 32 14.46 10.53 -2.19
N PRO A 33 15.67 10.64 -1.61
CA PRO A 33 15.99 11.70 -0.65
C PRO A 33 15.81 13.12 -1.20
N HIS A 34 15.88 13.31 -2.52
CA HIS A 34 15.73 14.61 -3.17
C HIS A 34 14.27 15.02 -3.40
N TYR A 35 13.36 14.04 -3.46
CA TYR A 35 11.95 14.22 -3.83
C TYR A 35 10.99 14.03 -2.65
N TRP A 36 11.30 13.16 -1.69
CA TRP A 36 10.37 12.74 -0.62
C TRP A 36 9.77 13.89 0.21
N ARG A 37 10.56 14.93 0.50
CA ARG A 37 10.14 16.08 1.33
C ARG A 37 9.73 17.31 0.52
N LYS A 38 9.53 17.16 -0.79
CA LYS A 38 9.23 18.27 -1.70
C LYS A 38 7.90 18.02 -2.40
N PRO A 39 6.76 18.30 -1.74
CA PRO A 39 5.46 18.20 -2.39
C PRO A 39 5.37 19.04 -3.67
N GLU A 40 6.17 20.10 -3.80
CA GLU A 40 6.21 20.98 -4.97
C GLU A 40 6.72 20.27 -6.23
N THR A 41 7.46 19.17 -6.08
CA THR A 41 7.93 18.36 -7.22
C THR A 41 6.97 17.23 -7.59
N SER A 42 5.90 17.04 -6.81
CA SER A 42 4.90 16.01 -7.07
C SER A 42 4.16 16.29 -8.38
N ASP A 43 3.92 15.23 -9.14
CA ASP A 43 3.21 15.25 -10.42
C ASP A 43 1.89 14.45 -10.35
N CYS A 44 1.51 13.93 -9.19
CA CYS A 44 0.18 13.37 -8.96
C CYS A 44 -0.32 13.52 -7.53
N THR A 45 -1.64 13.45 -7.36
CA THR A 45 -2.30 13.43 -6.07
C THR A 45 -3.09 12.14 -5.89
N ILE A 46 -2.90 11.46 -4.75
CA ILE A 46 -3.69 10.29 -4.35
C ILE A 46 -4.63 10.66 -3.23
N VAL A 47 -5.91 10.33 -3.38
CA VAL A 47 -6.97 10.54 -2.41
C VAL A 47 -7.47 9.18 -1.93
N VAL A 48 -7.16 8.85 -0.67
CA VAL A 48 -7.59 7.61 -0.02
C VAL A 48 -8.73 7.92 0.95
N PRO A 49 -9.93 7.33 0.80
CA PRO A 49 -11.00 7.50 1.76
C PRO A 49 -10.61 6.88 3.11
N LEU A 50 -11.00 7.52 4.23
CA LEU A 50 -10.85 6.96 5.57
C LEU A 50 -12.23 6.53 6.08
N ASP A 51 -12.34 5.28 6.52
CA ASP A 51 -13.58 4.78 7.10
C ASP A 51 -13.87 5.48 8.43
N THR A 52 -14.99 6.20 8.50
CA THR A 52 -15.47 6.82 9.74
C THR A 52 -16.05 5.81 10.73
N LYS A 53 -16.34 4.59 10.27
CA LYS A 53 -17.10 3.58 11.05
C LYS A 53 -16.39 3.16 12.33
N THR A 54 -15.07 3.22 12.39
CA THR A 54 -14.28 2.84 13.57
C THR A 54 -14.11 3.97 14.60
N GLN A 55 -14.38 5.24 14.24
CA GLN A 55 -14.19 6.36 15.17
C GLN A 55 -15.34 6.55 16.16
N THR A 56 -16.55 6.12 15.83
CA THR A 56 -17.73 6.35 16.69
C THR A 56 -17.74 5.51 17.97
N ALA A 57 -16.91 4.45 18.06
CA ALA A 57 -16.86 3.58 19.24
C ALA A 57 -15.95 4.07 20.37
N ALA A 58 -15.06 5.05 20.10
CA ALA A 58 -14.04 5.47 21.07
C ALA A 58 -14.40 6.76 21.85
N SER A 59 -15.50 7.46 21.50
CA SER A 59 -15.88 8.73 22.11
C SER A 59 -17.12 8.66 23.02
N SER A 60 -17.73 7.49 23.21
CA SER A 60 -18.74 7.28 24.24
C SER A 60 -18.07 7.00 25.58
N THR A 61 -17.49 8.03 26.19
CA THR A 61 -17.30 8.06 27.64
C THR A 61 -18.68 7.96 28.29
N PRO A 62 -18.99 6.92 29.09
CA PRO A 62 -20.19 6.89 29.89
C PRO A 62 -20.00 7.90 31.03
N GLY A 63 -20.36 9.15 30.78
CA GLY A 63 -20.47 10.18 31.79
C GLY A 63 -21.74 9.94 32.60
N ASP A 64 -21.63 9.09 33.62
CA ASP A 64 -22.54 9.07 34.76
C ASP A 64 -22.48 10.44 35.44
N THR A 65 -23.49 11.28 35.25
CA THR A 65 -24.01 12.15 36.32
C THR A 65 -25.46 12.49 36.01
N ALA A 66 -26.37 11.76 36.65
CA ALA A 66 -27.74 12.18 36.86
C ALA A 66 -27.73 13.50 37.65
N GLU A 67 -28.42 14.54 37.18
CA GLU A 67 -29.23 15.48 37.98
C GLU A 67 -30.24 16.18 37.06
N ASP A 68 -31.45 15.63 37.08
CA ASP A 68 -32.72 16.32 37.30
C ASP A 68 -32.70 17.86 37.23
N THR A 69 -33.39 18.48 36.25
CA THR A 69 -34.05 19.79 36.42
C THR A 69 -35.08 20.03 35.31
N CYS A 70 -36.28 20.40 35.75
CA CYS A 70 -37.53 20.56 35.02
C CYS A 70 -37.53 21.56 33.84
N SER A 71 -38.38 21.24 32.85
CA SER A 71 -38.91 22.15 31.83
C SER A 71 -39.75 23.29 32.43
N PRO A 72 -39.84 24.43 31.73
CA PRO A 72 -41.08 25.21 31.69
C PRO A 72 -41.73 25.18 30.29
N PRO A 73 -43.08 25.20 30.20
CA PRO A 73 -43.80 25.34 28.95
C PRO A 73 -43.91 26.83 28.59
N ASN A 74 -43.76 27.18 27.30
CA ASN A 74 -44.28 28.43 26.80
C ASN A 74 -44.71 28.30 25.34
N ASP A 75 -46.03 28.33 25.17
CA ASP A 75 -46.75 28.48 23.93
C ASP A 75 -46.59 29.91 23.37
N VAL A 76 -46.22 30.03 22.10
CA VAL A 76 -46.57 31.18 21.27
C VAL A 76 -46.76 30.73 19.81
N PRO A 77 -47.92 31.00 19.19
CA PRO A 77 -48.15 30.71 17.79
C PRO A 77 -47.70 31.90 16.92
N SER A 78 -46.58 31.76 16.21
CA SER A 78 -46.21 32.70 15.15
C SER A 78 -46.65 32.18 13.79
N LEU A 79 -47.79 32.74 13.35
CA LEU A 79 -48.29 32.73 11.98
C LEU A 79 -47.41 33.64 11.10
N LEU A 80 -47.21 33.21 9.84
CA LEU A 80 -46.79 33.99 8.66
C LEU A 80 -45.30 34.37 8.53
N GLY A 81 -44.57 33.51 7.81
CA GLY A 81 -43.30 33.83 7.16
C GLY A 81 -43.11 32.97 5.91
N PHE A 82 -43.72 33.38 4.79
CA PHE A 82 -43.46 32.80 3.46
C PHE A 82 -42.07 33.24 2.95
N SER A 83 -40.99 32.71 3.56
CA SER A 83 -39.67 32.70 2.94
C SER A 83 -39.54 31.39 2.17
N ARG A 84 -39.68 31.51 0.84
CA ARG A 84 -39.27 30.51 -0.15
C ARG A 84 -37.75 30.34 -0.05
N GLN A 85 -37.29 29.58 0.95
CA GLN A 85 -35.95 29.05 0.97
C GLN A 85 -35.87 28.09 -0.22
N GLN A 86 -35.09 28.47 -1.24
CA GLN A 86 -34.47 27.45 -2.07
C GLN A 86 -33.68 26.59 -1.10
N ASP A 87 -34.16 25.37 -0.88
CA ASP A 87 -33.39 24.30 -0.27
C ASP A 87 -32.18 24.04 -1.18
N GLU A 88 -31.14 24.89 -1.05
CA GLU A 88 -29.78 24.48 -1.38
C GLU A 88 -29.45 23.38 -0.37
N GLU A 89 -29.75 22.14 -0.76
CA GLU A 89 -29.37 20.93 -0.06
C GLU A 89 -27.89 21.08 0.33
N PRO A 90 -27.57 21.20 1.63
CA PRO A 90 -26.22 21.53 2.06
C PRO A 90 -25.30 20.44 1.54
N ALA A 91 -24.41 20.82 0.63
CA ALA A 91 -23.51 19.89 -0.05
C ALA A 91 -22.89 18.95 0.98
N PRO A 92 -23.01 17.62 0.81
CA PRO A 92 -22.58 16.66 1.80
C PRO A 92 -21.12 16.92 2.14
N ARG A 93 -20.83 17.12 3.42
CA ARG A 93 -19.47 17.37 3.89
C ARG A 93 -18.60 16.19 3.44
N PRO A 94 -17.47 16.43 2.75
CA PRO A 94 -16.59 15.35 2.35
C PRO A 94 -16.15 14.57 3.59
N GLY A 95 -16.31 13.25 3.56
CA GLY A 95 -15.82 12.38 4.62
C GLY A 95 -14.31 12.53 4.83
N PRO A 96 -13.78 12.11 5.99
CA PRO A 96 -12.35 12.14 6.25
C PRO A 96 -11.62 11.32 5.18
N ARG A 97 -10.51 11.87 4.70
CA ARG A 97 -9.71 11.29 3.63
C ARG A 97 -8.25 11.65 3.84
N MET A 98 -7.37 10.75 3.44
CA MET A 98 -5.95 10.99 3.33
C MET A 98 -5.64 11.48 1.93
N VAL A 99 -4.98 12.63 1.82
CA VAL A 99 -4.52 13.20 0.55
C VAL A 99 -3.01 13.21 0.55
N MET A 100 -2.39 12.66 -0.48
CA MET A 100 -0.94 12.55 -0.62
C MET A 100 -0.51 13.09 -1.99
N GLN A 101 0.50 13.95 -1.98
CA GLN A 101 1.16 14.46 -3.19
C GLN A 101 2.40 13.60 -3.46
N LEU A 102 2.42 12.90 -4.60
CA LEU A 102 3.37 11.85 -4.91
C LEU A 102 3.91 11.97 -6.34
N HIS A 103 4.88 11.12 -6.66
CA HIS A 103 5.53 11.09 -7.96
C HIS A 103 5.06 9.86 -8.76
N MET A 104 4.57 10.08 -9.98
CA MET A 104 3.99 9.06 -10.86
C MET A 104 4.97 7.93 -11.12
N ASP A 105 6.24 8.25 -11.41
CA ASP A 105 7.25 7.24 -11.75
C ASP A 105 7.48 6.24 -10.61
N TYR A 106 7.47 6.70 -9.36
CA TYR A 106 7.58 5.83 -8.19
C TYR A 106 6.36 4.92 -8.06
N LEU A 107 5.14 5.46 -8.24
CA LEU A 107 3.93 4.65 -8.13
C LEU A 107 3.82 3.64 -9.27
N CYS A 108 4.04 4.06 -10.51
CA CYS A 108 3.97 3.21 -11.69
C CYS A 108 5.05 2.12 -11.71
N ALA A 109 6.25 2.40 -11.18
CA ALA A 109 7.31 1.39 -11.06
C ALA A 109 6.89 0.23 -10.14
N HIS A 110 6.13 0.53 -9.08
CA HIS A 110 5.85 -0.41 -8.01
C HIS A 110 4.42 -0.99 -7.99
N SER A 111 3.47 -0.40 -8.72
CA SER A 111 2.07 -0.84 -8.75
C SER A 111 1.59 -1.06 -10.19
N THR A 112 1.17 -2.28 -10.50
CA THR A 112 0.57 -2.59 -11.81
C THR A 112 -0.81 -1.93 -11.98
N LEU A 113 -1.58 -1.82 -10.89
CA LEU A 113 -2.87 -1.12 -10.89
C LEU A 113 -2.68 0.33 -11.32
N ILE A 114 -1.83 1.10 -10.62
CA ILE A 114 -1.61 2.52 -10.91
C ILE A 114 -0.99 2.70 -12.29
N ARG A 115 -0.07 1.81 -12.69
CA ARG A 115 0.50 1.80 -14.04
C ARG A 115 -0.57 1.68 -15.12
N GLY A 116 -1.53 0.77 -14.93
CA GLY A 116 -2.66 0.59 -15.83
C GLY A 116 -3.51 1.87 -15.93
N PHE A 117 -3.87 2.45 -14.79
CA PHE A 117 -4.61 3.72 -14.74
C PHE A 117 -3.89 4.84 -15.50
N MET A 118 -2.60 5.01 -15.26
CA MET A 118 -1.80 6.06 -15.92
C MET A 118 -1.59 5.79 -17.41
N SER A 119 -1.69 4.54 -17.84
CA SER A 119 -1.66 4.14 -19.25
C SER A 119 -3.02 4.28 -19.93
N GLY A 120 -4.06 4.73 -19.21
CA GLY A 120 -5.40 4.93 -19.76
C GLY A 120 -6.26 3.68 -19.80
N ALA A 121 -5.88 2.60 -19.09
CA ALA A 121 -6.70 1.41 -18.98
C ALA A 121 -7.99 1.72 -18.21
N SER A 122 -9.08 1.05 -18.60
CA SER A 122 -10.36 1.20 -17.90
C SER A 122 -10.27 0.64 -16.48
N PRO A 123 -10.89 1.30 -15.47
CA PRO A 123 -10.95 0.77 -14.11
C PRO A 123 -11.48 -0.67 -14.04
N PHE A 124 -12.44 -1.01 -14.91
CA PHE A 124 -13.09 -2.32 -14.94
C PHE A 124 -12.15 -3.43 -15.46
N GLU A 125 -11.36 -3.13 -16.49
CA GLU A 125 -10.40 -4.07 -17.08
C GLU A 125 -9.29 -4.45 -16.08
N LEU A 126 -8.84 -3.49 -15.28
CA LEU A 126 -7.77 -3.69 -14.29
C LEU A 126 -8.21 -4.60 -13.14
N MET A 127 -9.50 -4.56 -12.77
CA MET A 127 -10.04 -5.38 -11.71
C MET A 127 -10.23 -6.84 -12.13
N GLU A 128 -10.64 -7.08 -13.36
CA GLU A 128 -10.75 -8.44 -13.91
C GLU A 128 -9.38 -9.13 -13.96
N SER A 129 -8.33 -8.39 -14.31
CA SER A 129 -6.95 -8.91 -14.31
C SER A 129 -6.46 -9.32 -12.91
N THR A 130 -6.87 -8.59 -11.88
CA THR A 130 -6.46 -8.89 -10.48
C THR A 130 -7.24 -10.08 -9.91
N ALA A 131 -8.54 -10.18 -10.21
CA ALA A 131 -9.40 -11.27 -9.72
C ALA A 131 -9.12 -12.63 -10.39
N GLY A 132 -8.56 -12.63 -11.61
CA GLY A 132 -8.31 -13.86 -12.38
C GLY A 132 -7.22 -14.78 -11.83
N SER A 133 -6.39 -14.34 -10.88
CA SER A 133 -5.26 -15.13 -10.38
C SER A 133 -5.58 -16.08 -9.21
N THR A 134 -6.78 -16.05 -8.63
CA THR A 134 -7.10 -16.84 -7.42
C THR A 134 -8.34 -17.72 -7.56
N LEU A 135 -8.28 -18.73 -8.44
CA LEU A 135 -9.30 -19.79 -8.66
C LEU A 135 -10.41 -19.46 -9.67
N SER A 136 -10.13 -19.71 -10.96
CA SER A 136 -11.16 -20.12 -11.93
C SER A 136 -11.53 -21.59 -11.71
N LEU A 137 -12.36 -21.86 -10.70
CA LEU A 137 -13.11 -23.11 -10.57
C LEU A 137 -14.47 -22.78 -9.92
N SER A 138 -15.35 -22.15 -10.68
CA SER A 138 -16.82 -22.24 -10.54
C SER A 138 -17.48 -21.32 -11.55
N SER A 139 -17.59 -21.76 -12.80
CA SER A 139 -18.62 -21.32 -13.73
C SER A 139 -19.99 -21.72 -13.17
N ARG A 140 -20.51 -20.94 -12.22
CA ARG A 140 -21.90 -21.07 -11.75
C ARG A 140 -22.78 -20.30 -12.72
N THR A 141 -23.50 -21.07 -13.51
CA THR A 141 -24.64 -20.66 -14.33
C THR A 141 -25.61 -19.78 -13.51
N PRO A 142 -25.99 -18.59 -14.02
CA PRO A 142 -26.98 -17.76 -13.35
C PRO A 142 -28.38 -18.35 -13.56
N THR A 143 -28.94 -18.97 -12.54
CA THR A 143 -30.38 -19.29 -12.48
C THR A 143 -31.20 -18.01 -12.30
N PRO A 144 -32.17 -17.72 -13.18
CA PRO A 144 -32.99 -16.51 -13.10
C PRO A 144 -34.29 -16.78 -12.32
N SER A 145 -34.38 -16.34 -11.06
CA SER A 145 -35.68 -16.11 -10.41
C SER A 145 -35.52 -15.30 -9.13
N HIS A 146 -35.89 -14.01 -9.17
CA HIS A 146 -36.81 -13.35 -8.22
C HIS A 146 -36.87 -11.84 -8.49
N PRO A 147 -37.97 -11.32 -9.06
CA PRO A 147 -38.32 -9.91 -8.94
C PRO A 147 -39.06 -9.74 -7.61
N ASP A 148 -38.55 -8.87 -6.74
CA ASP A 148 -39.27 -8.16 -5.68
C ASP A 148 -38.43 -8.09 -4.40
N SER A 149 -37.70 -6.98 -4.23
CA SER A 149 -37.87 -6.14 -3.04
C SER A 149 -36.97 -4.90 -3.07
N ARG A 150 -37.68 -3.76 -3.09
CA ARG A 150 -37.41 -2.54 -2.31
C ARG A 150 -36.14 -1.75 -2.67
N ARG A 151 -36.37 -0.80 -3.58
CA ARG A 151 -35.91 0.60 -3.55
C ARG A 151 -34.91 0.89 -2.43
N SER A 152 -33.65 0.57 -2.70
CA SER A 152 -32.52 1.06 -1.94
C SER A 152 -32.50 2.57 -2.08
N SER A 153 -32.53 3.27 -0.95
CA SER A 153 -32.23 4.69 -0.88
C SER A 153 -30.95 4.95 -1.65
N LEU A 154 -30.99 5.95 -2.53
CA LEU A 154 -29.85 6.45 -3.28
C LEU A 154 -28.92 7.19 -2.30
N SER A 155 -28.39 6.51 -1.29
CA SER A 155 -27.17 6.98 -0.64
C SER A 155 -26.11 6.90 -1.72
N LEU A 156 -25.64 8.06 -2.18
CA LEU A 156 -24.47 8.21 -3.03
C LEU A 156 -23.28 7.60 -2.29
N SER A 157 -23.17 6.27 -2.32
CA SER A 157 -22.04 5.54 -1.78
C SER A 157 -20.84 6.04 -2.55
N ALA A 158 -19.83 6.51 -1.83
CA ALA A 158 -18.56 6.85 -2.43
C ALA A 158 -18.12 5.72 -3.38
N PRO A 159 -17.49 6.05 -4.51
CA PRO A 159 -17.03 5.04 -5.45
C PRO A 159 -16.21 3.99 -4.70
N GLN A 160 -16.56 2.72 -4.88
CA GLN A 160 -15.80 1.59 -4.30
C GLN A 160 -14.61 1.21 -5.18
N PHE A 161 -14.51 1.83 -6.35
CA PHE A 161 -13.54 1.52 -7.37
C PHE A 161 -12.57 2.69 -7.55
N PRO A 162 -11.29 2.40 -7.82
CA PRO A 162 -10.33 3.44 -8.12
C PRO A 162 -10.77 4.22 -9.37
N CYS A 163 -10.68 5.54 -9.31
CA CYS A 163 -11.12 6.40 -10.41
C CYS A 163 -10.28 7.68 -10.49
N MET A 164 -10.15 8.23 -11.71
CA MET A 164 -9.53 9.54 -11.89
C MET A 164 -10.51 10.64 -11.53
N LEU A 165 -10.06 11.56 -10.69
CA LEU A 165 -10.81 12.76 -10.32
C LEU A 165 -10.54 13.88 -11.35
N PRO A 166 -11.49 14.82 -11.54
CA PRO A 166 -11.28 16.00 -12.35
C PRO A 166 -10.03 16.76 -11.88
N SER A 167 -9.01 16.84 -12.75
CA SER A 167 -7.70 17.38 -12.42
C SER A 167 -7.02 17.99 -13.66
N PRO A 168 -6.00 18.86 -13.49
CA PRO A 168 -5.23 19.37 -14.61
C PRO A 168 -4.53 18.22 -15.37
N PRO A 169 -4.34 18.34 -16.69
CA PRO A 169 -3.73 17.28 -17.51
C PRO A 169 -2.29 16.96 -17.12
N THR A 170 -1.62 17.88 -16.41
CA THR A 170 -0.23 17.74 -15.95
C THR A 170 -0.11 17.18 -14.54
N HIS A 171 -1.20 17.06 -13.79
CA HIS A 171 -1.19 16.62 -12.40
C HIS A 171 -2.44 15.80 -12.09
N PRO A 172 -2.50 14.52 -12.50
CA PRO A 172 -3.65 13.66 -12.25
C PRO A 172 -3.93 13.50 -10.76
N SER A 173 -5.21 13.54 -10.40
CA SER A 173 -5.71 13.18 -9.08
C SER A 173 -6.42 11.83 -9.15
N ILE A 174 -6.00 10.85 -8.37
CA ILE A 174 -6.62 9.53 -8.30
C ILE A 174 -7.36 9.37 -6.98
N TYR A 175 -8.62 8.97 -7.03
CA TYR A 175 -9.31 8.41 -5.89
C TYR A 175 -9.01 6.92 -5.81
N LEU A 176 -8.46 6.47 -4.67
CA LEU A 176 -7.91 5.13 -4.48
C LEU A 176 -8.47 4.50 -3.19
N PRO A 177 -9.58 3.73 -3.27
CA PRO A 177 -10.16 3.05 -2.12
C PRO A 177 -9.35 1.79 -1.78
N VAL A 178 -8.32 1.95 -0.95
CA VAL A 178 -7.49 0.82 -0.51
C VAL A 178 -8.18 0.03 0.61
N PRO A 179 -8.03 -1.31 0.67
CA PRO A 179 -8.58 -2.16 1.72
C PRO A 179 -8.21 -1.75 3.17
N ASP A 180 -7.00 -1.24 3.38
CA ASP A 180 -6.53 -0.77 4.70
C ASP A 180 -5.82 0.59 4.57
N PRO A 181 -6.52 1.72 4.81
CA PRO A 181 -5.90 3.04 4.66
C PRO A 181 -4.71 3.30 5.60
N ALA A 182 -4.62 2.61 6.74
CA ALA A 182 -3.54 2.82 7.71
C ALA A 182 -2.18 2.35 7.16
N SER A 183 -2.14 1.21 6.47
CA SER A 183 -0.90 0.67 5.87
C SER A 183 -0.40 1.43 4.64
N PHE A 184 -1.28 2.17 3.95
CA PHE A 184 -0.91 2.80 2.67
C PHE A 184 0.26 3.80 2.81
N ARG A 185 0.36 4.55 3.91
CA ARG A 185 1.49 5.46 4.13
C ARG A 185 2.83 4.73 4.22
N LEU A 186 2.84 3.56 4.86
CA LEU A 186 4.04 2.73 5.00
C LEU A 186 4.43 2.10 3.66
N LEU A 187 3.44 1.70 2.84
CA LEU A 187 3.69 1.25 1.47
C LEU A 187 4.29 2.35 0.61
N VAL A 188 3.79 3.58 0.72
CA VAL A 188 4.38 4.73 0.03
C VAL A 188 5.82 4.95 0.50
N HIS A 189 6.12 4.86 1.79
CA HIS A 189 7.50 4.94 2.27
C HIS A 189 8.39 3.83 1.68
N TYR A 190 7.91 2.59 1.65
CA TYR A 190 8.60 1.46 1.02
C TYR A 190 8.86 1.69 -0.48
N ILE A 191 7.90 2.26 -1.21
CA ILE A 191 8.06 2.59 -2.63
C ILE A 191 9.24 3.55 -2.86
N TYR A 192 9.40 4.57 -2.00
CA TYR A 192 10.50 5.53 -2.15
C TYR A 192 11.84 4.97 -1.70
N PHE A 193 11.89 4.28 -0.56
CA PHE A 193 13.18 3.95 0.07
C PHE A 193 13.58 2.48 -0.03
N GLY A 194 12.66 1.60 -0.46
CA GLY A 194 12.87 0.15 -0.46
C GLY A 194 13.01 -0.49 0.92
N SER A 195 12.96 0.30 2.00
CA SER A 195 13.09 -0.21 3.36
C SER A 195 11.74 -0.73 3.86
N THR A 196 11.77 -1.95 4.41
CA THR A 196 10.64 -2.57 5.11
C THR A 196 10.69 -2.37 6.63
N SER A 197 11.69 -1.67 7.17
CA SER A 197 11.88 -1.52 8.62
C SER A 197 10.67 -0.93 9.32
N PHE A 198 10.11 0.16 8.77
CA PHE A 198 8.91 0.79 9.35
C PHE A 198 7.66 -0.07 9.26
N ILE A 199 7.59 -0.95 8.26
CA ILE A 199 6.48 -1.92 8.14
C ILE A 199 6.65 -3.01 9.19
N GLU A 200 7.86 -3.53 9.36
CA GLU A 200 8.20 -4.53 10.37
C GLU A 200 7.91 -4.02 11.78
N ASP A 201 8.42 -2.84 12.14
CA ASP A 201 8.16 -2.21 13.45
C ASP A 201 6.66 -2.03 13.69
N ALA A 202 5.91 -1.53 12.70
CA ALA A 202 4.46 -1.30 12.83
C ALA A 202 3.64 -2.60 12.98
N LEU A 203 4.09 -3.69 12.34
CA LEU A 203 3.50 -5.02 12.47
C LEU A 203 3.83 -5.65 13.83
N ASP A 204 5.07 -5.48 14.31
CA ASP A 204 5.51 -5.98 15.61
C ASP A 204 4.80 -5.26 16.77
N ASP A 205 4.59 -3.94 16.64
CA ASP A 205 3.83 -3.12 17.60
C ASP A 205 2.30 -3.38 17.54
N GLY A 206 1.82 -4.12 16.54
CA GLY A 206 0.38 -4.37 16.31
C GLY A 206 -0.41 -3.13 15.88
N THR A 207 0.27 -2.03 15.55
CA THR A 207 -0.37 -0.82 14.98
C THR A 207 -0.89 -1.05 13.57
N LEU A 208 -0.32 -2.05 12.89
CA LEU A 208 -0.69 -2.45 11.55
C LEU A 208 -1.23 -3.89 11.53
N SER A 209 -2.33 -4.11 10.81
CA SER A 209 -2.78 -5.47 10.52
C SER A 209 -2.00 -6.05 9.35
N TRP A 210 -1.41 -7.23 9.54
CA TRP A 210 -0.77 -7.99 8.46
C TRP A 210 -1.74 -8.27 7.30
N GLU A 211 -2.98 -8.64 7.62
CA GLU A 211 -4.01 -8.96 6.62
C GLU A 211 -4.40 -7.73 5.79
N GLY A 212 -4.55 -6.57 6.44
CA GLY A 212 -4.83 -5.30 5.77
C GLY A 212 -3.71 -4.91 4.81
N LEU A 213 -2.47 -5.01 5.27
CA LEU A 213 -1.29 -4.74 4.46
C LEU A 213 -1.16 -5.71 3.27
N ALA A 214 -1.35 -7.00 3.49
CA ALA A 214 -1.30 -8.02 2.43
C ALA A 214 -2.36 -7.76 1.35
N ARG A 215 -3.60 -7.45 1.76
CA ARG A 215 -4.67 -7.05 0.84
C ARG A 215 -4.33 -5.80 0.04
N ASN A 216 -3.71 -4.79 0.65
CA ASN A 216 -3.25 -3.61 -0.08
C ASN A 216 -2.15 -3.95 -1.11
N VAL A 217 -1.18 -4.80 -0.74
CA VAL A 217 -0.11 -5.26 -1.65
C VAL A 217 -0.68 -6.01 -2.85
N GLU A 218 -1.68 -6.86 -2.63
CA GLU A 218 -2.40 -7.57 -3.69
C GLU A 218 -3.24 -6.61 -4.54
N TYR A 219 -4.04 -5.76 -3.91
CA TYR A 219 -4.92 -4.79 -4.55
C TYR A 219 -4.15 -3.83 -5.46
N LEU A 220 -3.00 -3.33 -5.01
CA LEU A 220 -2.14 -2.44 -5.80
C LEU A 220 -1.33 -3.19 -6.86
N GLY A 221 -1.32 -4.53 -6.82
CA GLY A 221 -0.49 -5.36 -7.69
C GLY A 221 0.99 -5.07 -7.52
N MET A 222 1.47 -5.05 -6.28
CA MET A 222 2.88 -4.78 -5.99
C MET A 222 3.78 -5.98 -6.29
N GLY A 223 5.06 -5.69 -6.52
CA GLY A 223 6.08 -6.68 -6.91
C GLY A 223 6.37 -7.76 -5.85
N ALA A 224 7.10 -8.80 -6.26
CA ALA A 224 7.38 -9.97 -5.42
C ALA A 224 8.23 -9.66 -4.18
N GLU A 225 9.09 -8.63 -4.22
CA GLU A 225 9.97 -8.23 -3.11
C GLU A 225 9.20 -8.02 -1.80
N ILE A 226 8.14 -7.20 -1.83
CA ILE A 226 7.34 -6.94 -0.63
C ILE A 226 6.52 -8.17 -0.20
N LYS A 227 6.06 -8.99 -1.16
CA LYS A 227 5.32 -10.22 -0.86
C LYS A 227 6.21 -11.25 -0.14
N VAL A 228 7.46 -11.40 -0.58
CA VAL A 228 8.46 -12.26 0.07
C VAL A 228 8.74 -11.78 1.49
N PHE A 229 8.89 -10.46 1.69
CA PHE A 229 9.04 -9.88 3.02
C PHE A 229 7.83 -10.23 3.92
N LEU A 230 6.60 -10.02 3.45
CA LEU A 230 5.39 -10.32 4.22
C LEU A 230 5.25 -11.81 4.57
N GLY A 231 5.61 -12.70 3.64
CA GLY A 231 5.61 -14.14 3.88
C GLY A 231 6.64 -14.55 4.93
N ARG A 232 7.85 -13.97 4.87
CA ARG A 232 8.90 -14.22 5.87
C ARG A 232 8.49 -13.71 7.25
N TRP A 233 7.96 -12.48 7.32
CA TRP A 233 7.49 -11.90 8.58
C TRP A 233 6.38 -12.77 9.19
N TYR A 234 5.36 -13.16 8.40
CA TYR A 234 4.26 -14.01 8.87
C TYR A 234 4.73 -15.39 9.35
N GLY A 235 5.70 -15.99 8.65
CA GLY A 235 6.30 -17.26 9.06
C GLY A 235 7.03 -17.17 10.40
N ARG A 236 7.73 -16.06 10.67
CA ARG A 236 8.35 -15.82 11.99
C ARG A 236 7.30 -15.57 13.07
N TRP A 237 6.30 -14.75 12.79
CA TRP A 237 5.21 -14.45 13.73
C TRP A 237 4.46 -15.70 14.18
N ARG A 238 4.18 -16.63 13.25
CA ARG A 238 3.55 -17.92 13.59
C ARG A 238 4.42 -18.81 14.47
N ARG A 239 5.73 -18.83 14.25
CA ARG A 239 6.67 -19.62 15.07
C ARG A 239 6.87 -19.04 16.47
N GLY A 240 6.90 -17.71 16.59
CA GLY A 240 7.11 -17.01 17.87
C GLY A 240 5.99 -17.23 18.89
N ARG A 241 4.75 -17.50 18.46
CA ARG A 241 3.65 -17.85 19.39
C ARG A 241 3.72 -19.27 19.95
N GLY A 242 4.51 -20.16 19.33
CA GLY A 242 4.58 -21.57 19.71
C GLY A 242 5.79 -21.96 20.55
N ALA A 243 6.81 -21.10 20.64
CA ALA A 243 8.10 -21.46 21.25
C ALA A 243 8.23 -21.10 22.75
N ASP A 244 7.29 -20.34 23.32
CA ASP A 244 7.27 -20.06 24.77
C ASP A 244 6.50 -21.14 25.57
N SER A 245 6.00 -22.18 24.89
CA SER A 245 5.23 -23.26 25.49
C SER A 245 5.70 -24.59 24.92
N ASP A 246 6.89 -25.01 25.32
CA ASP A 246 7.21 -26.40 25.71
C ASP A 246 8.71 -26.45 26.00
N SER A 247 9.06 -26.44 27.28
CA SER A 247 9.17 -27.69 28.05
C SER A 247 10.40 -28.45 27.59
N ASP A 248 11.47 -28.30 28.36
CA ASP A 248 12.72 -29.06 28.36
C ASP A 248 12.46 -30.58 28.46
N SER A 249 11.86 -31.18 27.43
CA SER A 249 11.75 -32.61 27.28
C SER A 249 12.81 -33.05 26.28
N ASP A 250 14.04 -33.12 26.78
CA ASP A 250 15.18 -33.87 26.22
C ASP A 250 14.76 -35.34 25.97
N SER A 251 14.01 -35.60 24.91
CA SER A 251 13.90 -36.95 24.36
C SER A 251 14.86 -37.04 23.19
N ASP A 252 16.11 -37.36 23.51
CA ASP A 252 17.08 -37.94 22.59
C ASP A 252 16.47 -39.21 21.96
N VAL A 253 15.82 -39.06 20.82
CA VAL A 253 15.51 -40.20 19.96
C VAL A 253 16.38 -40.09 18.72
N ASP A 254 17.55 -40.74 18.84
CA ASP A 254 18.34 -41.25 17.72
C ASP A 254 17.40 -42.01 16.77
N MET A 255 17.02 -41.37 15.67
CA MET A 255 16.29 -42.00 14.57
C MET A 255 17.21 -42.00 13.35
N ASP A 256 18.25 -42.83 13.45
CA ASP A 256 18.87 -43.49 12.32
C ASP A 256 17.82 -44.41 11.67
N ASP A 257 16.97 -43.89 10.79
CA ASP A 257 16.33 -44.75 9.78
C ASP A 257 16.37 -44.10 8.40
N ILE A 258 17.39 -44.54 7.70
CA ILE A 258 17.78 -44.30 6.33
C ILE A 258 16.70 -44.93 5.45
N ARG A 259 15.95 -44.13 4.69
CA ARG A 259 15.22 -44.65 3.52
C ARG A 259 15.53 -43.80 2.30
N GLU A 260 16.62 -44.20 1.64
CA GLU A 260 16.88 -43.94 0.23
C GLU A 260 15.65 -44.42 -0.57
N CYS A 261 14.88 -43.47 -1.09
CA CYS A 261 13.81 -43.75 -2.04
C CYS A 261 14.24 -43.19 -3.39
N GLU A 262 15.10 -43.96 -4.06
CA GLU A 262 15.43 -43.79 -5.47
C GLU A 262 14.16 -44.10 -6.27
N SER A 263 13.43 -43.06 -6.65
CA SER A 263 12.31 -43.19 -7.60
C SER A 263 12.81 -42.75 -8.96
N ASP A 264 13.35 -43.71 -9.71
CA ASP A 264 13.44 -43.64 -11.17
C ASP A 264 12.06 -43.31 -11.72
N THR A 265 11.94 -42.18 -12.40
CA THR A 265 10.75 -41.87 -13.18
C THR A 265 11.19 -41.39 -14.54
N ASP A 266 11.36 -42.38 -15.41
CA ASP A 266 11.39 -42.26 -16.86
C ASP A 266 10.09 -41.58 -17.32
N GLN A 267 10.15 -40.28 -17.62
CA GLN A 267 9.14 -39.66 -18.47
C GLN A 267 9.74 -39.38 -19.85
N GLU A 268 9.47 -40.36 -20.69
CA GLU A 268 9.49 -40.40 -22.14
C GLU A 268 9.08 -39.06 -22.76
N LEU A 269 10.02 -38.46 -23.48
CA LEU A 269 9.85 -37.27 -24.31
C LEU A 269 8.98 -37.60 -25.53
N GLU A 270 7.67 -37.38 -25.45
CA GLU A 270 6.81 -37.26 -26.64
C GLU A 270 7.02 -35.89 -27.30
N LEU A 271 7.88 -35.86 -28.32
CA LEU A 271 8.10 -34.74 -29.21
C LEU A 271 6.86 -34.51 -30.10
N PRO A 272 6.34 -33.28 -30.24
CA PRO A 272 5.34 -32.97 -31.24
C PRO A 272 5.94 -33.05 -32.66
N PRO A 273 5.18 -33.50 -33.67
CA PRO A 273 5.64 -33.64 -35.04
C PRO A 273 6.02 -32.27 -35.64
N LYS A 274 7.28 -32.18 -36.08
CA LYS A 274 7.81 -31.12 -36.95
C LYS A 274 7.16 -31.26 -38.32
N ASP A 275 6.21 -30.38 -38.63
CA ASP A 275 5.88 -30.09 -40.02
C ASP A 275 6.87 -29.10 -40.61
N MET A 276 7.47 -29.56 -41.70
CA MET A 276 8.50 -28.89 -42.48
C MET A 276 7.87 -27.78 -43.32
N SER A 277 8.44 -26.59 -43.27
CA SER A 277 8.39 -25.68 -44.42
C SER A 277 9.70 -24.92 -44.51
N ALA A 278 10.39 -25.20 -45.61
CA ALA A 278 11.68 -24.70 -46.00
C ALA A 278 11.57 -23.34 -46.70
N ALA A 279 12.54 -22.46 -46.45
CA ALA A 279 13.15 -21.52 -47.39
C ALA A 279 14.18 -20.67 -46.60
N THR A 280 15.44 -21.10 -46.49
CA THR A 280 16.58 -20.64 -47.31
C THR A 280 16.89 -19.13 -47.23
N SER A 281 17.94 -18.76 -46.49
CA SER A 281 19.05 -17.93 -46.99
C SER A 281 20.21 -17.81 -45.98
N PRO A 282 21.45 -17.51 -46.44
CA PRO A 282 22.62 -18.28 -46.04
C PRO A 282 23.73 -17.49 -45.31
N THR A 283 24.48 -18.24 -44.49
CA THR A 283 25.95 -18.22 -44.20
C THR A 283 26.77 -16.93 -44.33
N VAL A 284 27.51 -16.56 -43.26
CA VAL A 284 28.98 -16.35 -43.16
C VAL A 284 29.32 -16.36 -41.65
N PHE A 285 29.91 -17.42 -41.10
CA PHE A 285 31.35 -17.57 -40.77
C PHE A 285 31.86 -16.54 -39.74
N ASP A 286 32.07 -16.98 -38.49
CA ASP A 286 33.36 -16.74 -37.80
C ASP A 286 33.58 -17.79 -36.69
N PRO A 287 34.59 -18.67 -36.82
CA PRO A 287 35.01 -19.62 -35.79
C PRO A 287 36.14 -19.03 -34.91
N ASP A 288 36.33 -19.66 -33.75
CA ASP A 288 37.51 -19.56 -32.88
C ASP A 288 37.63 -18.30 -31.99
N ASP A 289 37.34 -18.48 -30.70
CA ASP A 289 38.38 -18.21 -29.69
C ASP A 289 38.05 -18.91 -28.36
N GLU A 290 38.49 -20.16 -28.35
CA GLU A 290 38.90 -20.95 -27.20
C GLU A 290 39.99 -20.20 -26.41
N TYR A 291 39.69 -19.52 -25.30
CA TYR A 291 40.63 -19.39 -24.17
C TYR A 291 40.05 -18.57 -22.99
N ARG A 292 39.76 -19.24 -21.87
CA ARG A 292 40.18 -18.85 -20.50
C ARG A 292 39.58 -19.81 -19.46
N LYS A 293 40.24 -20.96 -19.34
CA LYS A 293 40.42 -21.65 -18.06
C LYS A 293 41.50 -20.87 -17.30
N VAL A 294 41.11 -20.14 -16.25
CA VAL A 294 42.02 -19.63 -15.21
C VAL A 294 41.29 -19.93 -13.91
N ALA A 295 41.57 -21.11 -13.35
CA ALA A 295 42.45 -21.27 -12.20
C ALA A 295 41.71 -20.88 -10.92
N ASP A 296 41.21 -21.93 -10.27
CA ASP A 296 40.93 -22.00 -8.85
C ASP A 296 42.18 -21.57 -8.08
N ASP A 297 42.20 -20.33 -7.59
CA ASP A 297 43.12 -19.91 -6.54
C ASP A 297 42.31 -19.57 -5.28
N GLU A 298 42.49 -20.45 -4.31
CA GLU A 298 42.39 -20.29 -2.87
C GLU A 298 41.99 -18.89 -2.35
N ILE A 299 40.69 -18.65 -2.14
CA ILE A 299 40.27 -17.62 -1.19
C ILE A 299 40.31 -18.22 0.21
N MET A 300 41.49 -18.03 0.79
CA MET A 300 41.87 -18.22 2.17
C MET A 300 40.77 -17.76 3.15
N LYS A 301 40.30 -18.76 3.89
CA LYS A 301 39.34 -18.70 4.99
C LYS A 301 39.94 -17.90 6.16
N SER A 302 39.72 -16.59 6.22
CA SER A 302 40.00 -15.81 7.43
C SER A 302 38.78 -15.86 8.35
N SER A 303 38.90 -16.65 9.41
CA SER A 303 38.00 -16.70 10.56
C SER A 303 37.93 -15.33 11.24
N GLU A 304 36.80 -14.63 11.05
CA GLU A 304 36.49 -13.41 11.78
C GLU A 304 35.96 -13.78 13.20
N PRO A 305 36.54 -13.24 14.29
CA PRO A 305 36.12 -13.59 15.64
C PRO A 305 34.76 -12.98 15.97
N SER A 306 33.90 -13.80 16.56
CA SER A 306 32.59 -13.46 17.10
C SER A 306 32.66 -12.28 18.08
N ARG A 307 32.25 -11.10 17.61
CA ARG A 307 32.05 -9.91 18.46
C ARG A 307 30.82 -10.13 19.34
N GLY A 308 31.03 -10.77 20.48
CA GLY A 308 30.08 -10.88 21.58
C GLY A 308 29.60 -9.51 22.02
N ARG A 309 28.34 -9.20 21.69
CA ARG A 309 27.68 -7.96 22.11
C ARG A 309 27.30 -8.08 23.58
N LYS A 310 28.23 -7.69 24.47
CA LYS A 310 27.97 -7.53 25.92
C LYS A 310 26.84 -6.50 26.09
N ARG A 311 25.64 -6.97 26.45
CA ARG A 311 24.54 -6.10 26.91
C ARG A 311 24.89 -5.62 28.32
N THR A 312 25.34 -4.38 28.44
CA THR A 312 25.41 -3.68 29.72
C THR A 312 23.99 -3.32 30.18
N PRO A 313 23.56 -3.69 31.40
CA PRO A 313 22.26 -3.29 31.92
C PRO A 313 22.27 -1.78 32.17
N ARG A 314 21.43 -1.04 31.43
CA ARG A 314 21.15 0.37 31.75
C ARG A 314 20.31 0.41 33.02
N ARG A 315 20.95 0.81 34.12
CA ARG A 315 20.29 1.20 35.36
C ARG A 315 19.28 2.31 35.07
N LEU A 316 18.02 2.03 35.40
CA LEU A 316 17.02 3.05 35.72
C LEU A 316 17.60 3.95 36.82
N VAL A 317 17.77 5.24 36.54
CA VAL A 317 17.94 6.25 37.59
C VAL A 317 16.84 7.27 37.40
N HIS A 318 15.90 7.21 38.34
CA HIS A 318 14.88 8.22 38.59
C HIS A 318 15.54 9.52 39.08
N SER A 319 15.10 10.65 38.53
CA SER A 319 15.21 12.02 39.08
C SER A 319 14.10 12.78 38.36
N TRP A 320 12.93 13.16 38.89
CA TRP A 320 12.53 13.81 40.15
C TRP A 320 13.30 15.12 40.42
N SER A 321 12.49 16.19 40.59
CA SER A 321 12.75 17.64 40.83
C SER A 321 12.69 18.52 39.56
N GLU A 322 11.58 19.22 39.22
CA GLU A 322 11.01 20.52 39.73
C GLU A 322 11.93 21.76 39.53
N PRO A 323 11.43 23.03 39.47
CA PRO A 323 10.07 23.60 39.43
C PRO A 323 9.84 24.65 38.31
N GLY A 324 8.61 25.16 38.18
CA GLY A 324 8.15 26.08 37.13
C GLY A 324 8.57 27.54 37.27
N LEU A 325 8.25 28.33 36.24
CA LEU A 325 8.07 29.79 36.32
C LEU A 325 7.14 30.28 35.19
N ASP A 326 6.12 31.02 35.60
CA ASP A 326 5.32 31.97 34.82
C ASP A 326 6.18 32.90 33.97
N SER A 327 5.74 33.19 32.74
CA SER A 327 5.72 34.57 32.24
C SER A 327 4.84 34.72 31.01
N SER A 328 3.67 35.30 31.27
CA SER A 328 2.86 36.10 30.35
C SER A 328 3.72 37.12 29.59
N VAL A 329 3.72 37.07 28.26
CA VAL A 329 4.04 38.22 27.41
C VAL A 329 3.02 38.30 26.29
N LYS A 330 2.10 39.26 26.45
CA LYS A 330 1.30 39.84 25.36
C LYS A 330 2.25 40.65 24.48
N GLU A 331 2.28 40.37 23.19
CA GLU A 331 2.81 41.32 22.21
C GLU A 331 1.75 41.56 21.11
N GLN A 332 0.97 42.62 21.33
CA GLN A 332 0.36 43.40 20.27
C GLN A 332 1.48 43.99 19.41
N LEU A 333 1.32 44.06 18.09
CA LEU A 333 1.65 45.25 17.29
C LEU A 333 1.23 45.12 15.81
N ARG A 334 0.25 45.96 15.47
CA ARG A 334 0.14 46.80 14.25
C ARG A 334 -0.01 46.14 12.88
N THR A 335 -1.27 46.10 12.43
CA THR A 335 -1.67 46.18 11.02
C THR A 335 -1.74 47.64 10.57
N VAL A 336 -0.96 47.99 9.54
CA VAL A 336 -1.03 49.26 8.80
C VAL A 336 -2.06 49.10 7.68
N ARG A 337 -3.10 49.93 7.69
CA ARG A 337 -4.15 49.96 6.65
C ARG A 337 -3.96 51.22 5.79
N CYS A 338 -3.31 51.06 4.65
CA CYS A 338 -3.27 52.10 3.62
C CYS A 338 -4.65 52.20 2.93
N ARG A 339 -5.15 53.43 2.84
CA ARG A 339 -6.40 53.82 2.19
C ARG A 339 -6.03 54.59 0.92
N SER A 340 -6.27 53.99 -0.25
CA SER A 340 -6.19 54.71 -1.53
C SER A 340 -7.43 55.58 -1.71
N LYS A 341 -7.22 56.75 -2.32
CA LYS A 341 -8.23 57.55 -3.01
C LYS A 341 -8.22 57.19 -4.48
#